data_AF-A0AAW5SHM1-F1
#
_entry.id   AF-A0AAW5SHM1-F1
#
_cell.length_a   1.000
_cell.length_b   1.000
_cell.length_c   1.000
_cell.angle_alpha   90.00
_cell.angle_beta   90.00
_cell.angle_gamma   90.00
#
_symmetry.space_group_name_H-M   'P 1'
#
loop_
_entity.id
_entity.type
_entity.pdbx_description
1 polymer ?
#
loop_
_entity_poly.entity_id
_entity_poly.type
_entity_poly.pdbx_seq_one_letter_code
_entity_poly.pdbx_strand_id
1 'polypeptide(L)'
;MDDDHDYGCDRGGPLRTEADRLLQAKYHQKERDRNKRDMLSRIVDVLDDVAPQHRPRPHHLADVASFYGVHPRAVLTVLRRHREEFESDGWRQSDPHRRRFDYWPDEAVVRAGLLLDRSTVADQLRHLLGQGTVPLVYSLSDARINQCHRLYRKALGVVGDVHDRSPDELWHSLQQTDRYELMALVVALAALIDDEKPSPGGWLRRLSTPTGKRKDGSIRRGLALLIPMRQNTDERRQPRPGVALDCAEAAVDSAVAQ
;
A
#
# COMPACT_ATOMS: atom_id res chain seq x y z
N MET A 1 -53.62 40.64 46.66
CA MET A 1 -54.06 40.63 45.25
C MET A 1 -52.85 40.24 44.47
N ASP A 2 -52.75 38.94 44.25
CA ASP A 2 -51.75 38.27 43.45
C ASP A 2 -52.00 38.60 41.98
N ASP A 3 -50.94 38.92 41.25
CA ASP A 3 -50.92 38.81 39.78
C ASP A 3 -49.61 38.13 39.40
N ASP A 4 -49.69 36.79 39.41
CA ASP A 4 -48.81 35.86 38.74
C ASP A 4 -49.15 35.86 37.23
N HIS A 5 -48.24 36.33 36.38
CA HIS A 5 -48.16 36.03 34.93
C HIS A 5 -46.81 36.56 34.44
N ASP A 6 -45.96 35.88 33.67
CA ASP A 6 -46.03 34.57 33.02
C ASP A 6 -44.58 34.22 32.62
N TYR A 7 -44.18 32.96 32.82
CA TYR A 7 -42.85 32.43 32.52
C TYR A 7 -42.76 32.10 31.02
N GLY A 8 -42.32 33.05 30.20
CA GLY A 8 -42.01 32.84 28.79
C GLY A 8 -40.56 32.43 28.55
N CYS A 9 -40.20 31.19 28.89
CA CYS A 9 -38.96 30.55 28.45
C CYS A 9 -38.98 30.37 26.93
N ASP A 10 -38.32 31.26 26.18
CA ASP A 10 -38.06 31.03 24.75
C ASP A 10 -36.58 31.26 24.41
N ARG A 11 -35.74 30.37 24.94
CA ARG A 11 -34.38 30.12 24.41
C ARG A 11 -34.40 28.89 23.53
N GLY A 12 -35.31 28.86 22.56
CA GLY A 12 -35.26 27.98 21.41
C GLY A 12 -34.16 28.44 20.44
N GLY A 13 -32.88 28.26 20.81
CA GLY A 13 -31.82 28.30 19.80
C GLY A 13 -32.13 27.25 18.72
N PRO A 14 -31.96 27.52 17.43
CA PRO A 14 -32.35 26.59 16.38
C PRO A 14 -31.71 25.22 16.63
N LEU A 15 -32.55 24.20 16.76
CA LEU A 15 -32.13 22.81 16.92
C LEU A 15 -31.23 22.47 15.73
N ARG A 16 -29.90 22.43 15.96
CA ARG A 16 -28.91 22.00 14.96
C ARG A 16 -29.40 20.70 14.34
N THR A 17 -29.74 20.76 13.06
CA THR A 17 -30.28 19.61 12.35
C THR A 17 -29.19 18.55 12.18
N GLU A 18 -29.57 17.29 12.00
CA GLU A 18 -28.61 16.20 11.73
C GLU A 18 -27.77 16.51 10.47
N ALA A 19 -28.34 17.24 9.51
CA ALA A 19 -27.61 17.76 8.35
C ALA A 19 -26.47 18.73 8.73
N ASP A 20 -26.70 19.63 9.69
CA ASP A 20 -25.68 20.57 10.16
C ASP A 20 -24.53 19.84 10.86
N ARG A 21 -24.83 18.78 11.64
CA ARG A 21 -23.82 17.94 12.30
C ARG A 21 -22.96 17.19 11.29
N LEU A 22 -23.59 16.62 10.25
CA LEU A 22 -22.86 15.92 9.19
C LEU A 22 -21.99 16.88 8.36
N LEU A 23 -22.45 18.10 8.09
CA LEU A 23 -21.66 19.13 7.42
C LEU A 23 -20.47 19.57 8.28
N GLN A 24 -20.69 19.79 9.57
CA GLN A 24 -19.64 20.14 10.51
C GLN A 24 -18.60 19.01 10.65
N ALA A 25 -19.05 17.75 10.73
CA ALA A 25 -18.16 16.59 10.76
C ALA A 25 -17.32 16.48 9.47
N LYS A 26 -17.92 16.71 8.29
CA LYS A 26 -17.19 16.74 7.02
C LYS A 26 -16.18 17.88 6.97
N TYR A 27 -16.51 19.05 7.51
CA TYR A 27 -15.60 20.19 7.59
C TYR A 27 -14.39 19.86 8.47
N HIS A 28 -14.61 19.38 9.70
CA HIS A 28 -13.52 18.99 10.61
C HIS A 28 -12.68 17.82 10.06
N GLN A 29 -13.29 16.89 9.32
CA GLN A 29 -12.53 15.84 8.65
C GLN A 29 -11.59 16.43 7.59
N LYS A 30 -12.08 17.34 6.73
CA LYS A 30 -11.26 18.02 5.73
C LYS A 30 -10.11 18.81 6.36
N GLU A 31 -10.37 19.46 7.48
CA GLU A 31 -9.37 20.21 8.23
C GLU A 31 -8.29 19.29 8.82
N ARG A 32 -8.68 18.17 9.43
CA ARG A 32 -7.73 17.14 9.89
C ARG A 32 -6.89 16.58 8.76
N ASP A 33 -7.51 16.27 7.63
CA ASP A 33 -6.82 15.76 6.45
C ASP A 33 -5.85 16.81 5.88
N ARG A 34 -6.22 18.10 5.91
CA ARG A 34 -5.34 19.21 5.53
C ARG A 34 -4.14 19.32 6.46
N ASN A 35 -4.35 19.39 7.76
CA ASN A 35 -3.27 19.49 8.75
C ASN A 35 -2.30 18.31 8.64
N LYS A 36 -2.83 17.12 8.38
CA LYS A 36 -2.01 15.93 8.13
C LYS A 36 -1.15 16.09 6.87
N ARG A 37 -1.72 16.58 5.77
CA ARG A 37 -0.94 16.85 4.55
C ARG A 37 0.11 17.94 4.77
N ASP A 38 -0.22 18.99 5.52
CA ASP A 38 0.71 20.10 5.84
C ASP A 38 1.91 19.62 6.67
N MET A 39 1.72 18.63 7.53
CA MET A 39 2.80 17.99 8.26
C MET A 39 3.66 17.11 7.33
N LEU A 40 3.02 16.29 6.49
CA LEU A 40 3.70 15.33 5.63
C LEU A 40 4.41 15.99 4.44
N SER A 41 3.92 17.11 3.92
CA SER A 41 4.55 17.82 2.79
C SER A 41 5.95 18.34 3.13
N ARG A 42 6.23 18.59 4.42
CA ARG A 42 7.54 19.04 4.92
C ARG A 42 8.61 17.95 4.88
N ILE A 43 8.23 16.68 4.80
CA ILE A 43 9.16 15.55 4.74
C ILE A 43 9.64 15.39 3.29
N VAL A 44 10.50 16.31 2.85
CA VAL A 44 10.96 16.38 1.44
C VAL A 44 11.96 15.30 1.07
N ASP A 45 12.70 14.76 2.03
CA ASP A 45 13.72 13.74 1.81
C ASP A 45 13.13 12.43 1.25
N VAL A 46 11.83 12.20 1.44
CA VAL A 46 11.11 11.06 0.85
C VAL A 46 11.18 11.06 -0.69
N LEU A 47 11.40 12.22 -1.32
CA LEU A 47 11.55 12.31 -2.78
C LEU A 47 12.78 11.54 -3.27
N ASP A 48 13.85 11.49 -2.47
CA ASP A 48 15.09 10.78 -2.82
C ASP A 48 14.90 9.25 -2.71
N ASP A 49 14.08 8.80 -1.75
CA ASP A 49 13.74 7.38 -1.55
C ASP A 49 12.82 6.82 -2.65
N VAL A 50 11.93 7.65 -3.20
CA VAL A 50 10.98 7.25 -4.25
C VAL A 50 11.64 7.23 -5.64
N ALA A 51 12.72 8.00 -5.84
CA ALA A 51 13.44 8.10 -7.11
C ALA A 51 14.88 7.59 -7.02
N PRO A 52 15.12 6.27 -6.99
CA PRO A 52 16.44 5.68 -6.72
C PRO A 52 17.52 5.88 -7.81
N GLN A 53 17.36 6.79 -8.78
CA GLN A 53 18.32 6.99 -9.87
C GLN A 53 18.37 8.45 -10.38
N HIS A 54 19.15 9.31 -9.71
CA HIS A 54 19.82 10.50 -10.29
C HIS A 54 18.97 11.41 -11.20
N ARG A 55 17.65 11.46 -11.00
CA ARG A 55 16.80 12.42 -11.70
C ARG A 55 16.86 13.75 -10.94
N PRO A 56 17.04 14.87 -11.64
CA PRO A 56 16.93 16.17 -11.00
C PRO A 56 15.56 16.32 -10.34
N ARG A 57 15.51 16.98 -9.18
CA ARG A 57 14.25 17.28 -8.50
C ARG A 57 13.35 18.08 -9.44
N PRO A 58 12.05 17.75 -9.52
CA PRO A 58 11.16 18.38 -10.47
C PRO A 58 10.80 19.81 -10.02
N HIS A 59 11.05 20.81 -10.85
CA HIS A 59 10.85 22.23 -10.48
C HIS A 59 9.76 22.95 -11.27
N HIS A 60 9.17 22.30 -12.28
CA HIS A 60 8.06 22.83 -13.08
C HIS A 60 7.00 21.76 -13.32
N LEU A 61 5.79 22.18 -13.71
CA LEU A 61 4.63 21.29 -13.89
C LEU A 61 4.93 20.04 -14.73
N ALA A 62 5.65 20.23 -15.84
CA ALA A 62 5.98 19.14 -16.76
C ALA A 62 6.87 18.08 -16.09
N ASP A 63 7.78 18.52 -15.23
CA ASP A 63 8.70 17.62 -14.52
C ASP A 63 7.97 16.89 -13.40
N VAL A 64 7.09 17.58 -12.67
CA VAL A 64 6.26 16.96 -11.62
C VAL A 64 5.37 15.88 -12.24
N ALA A 65 4.76 16.18 -13.39
CA ALA A 65 3.94 15.21 -14.12
C ALA A 65 4.79 14.01 -14.58
N SER A 66 5.99 14.25 -15.12
CA SER A 66 6.92 13.21 -15.55
C SER A 66 7.40 12.35 -14.38
N PHE A 67 7.74 12.98 -13.25
CA PHE A 67 8.19 12.34 -12.01
C PHE A 67 7.15 11.34 -11.51
N TYR A 68 5.88 11.77 -11.43
CA TYR A 68 4.78 10.90 -11.01
C TYR A 68 4.25 9.98 -12.11
N GLY A 69 4.77 10.04 -13.33
CA GLY A 69 4.30 9.23 -14.46
C GLY A 69 2.86 9.51 -14.87
N VAL A 70 2.37 10.75 -14.66
CA VAL A 70 1.00 11.16 -14.96
C VAL A 70 0.95 12.22 -16.05
N HIS A 71 -0.22 12.39 -16.65
CA HIS A 71 -0.46 13.49 -17.58
C HIS A 71 -0.49 14.84 -16.83
N PRO A 72 0.10 15.95 -17.34
CA PRO A 72 0.12 17.26 -16.66
C PRO A 72 -1.24 17.80 -16.22
N ARG A 73 -2.31 17.41 -16.92
CA ARG A 73 -3.70 17.74 -16.53
C ARG A 73 -4.09 17.19 -15.15
N ALA A 74 -3.59 16.03 -14.75
CA ALA A 74 -3.86 15.46 -13.43
C ALA A 74 -3.27 16.34 -12.32
N VAL A 75 -2.01 16.74 -12.49
CA VAL A 75 -1.31 17.66 -11.57
C VAL A 75 -2.03 19.01 -11.50
N LEU A 76 -2.42 19.58 -12.66
CA LEU A 76 -3.20 20.83 -12.69
C LEU A 76 -4.57 20.72 -12.01
N THR A 77 -5.21 19.55 -12.07
CA THR A 77 -6.52 19.33 -11.45
C THR A 77 -6.39 19.34 -9.93
N VAL A 78 -5.36 18.68 -9.40
CA VAL A 78 -5.02 18.68 -7.98
C VAL A 78 -4.64 20.09 -7.51
N LEU A 79 -3.75 20.77 -8.25
CA LEU A 79 -3.34 22.15 -7.97
C LEU A 79 -4.53 23.11 -7.88
N ARG A 80 -5.47 23.03 -8.83
CA ARG A 80 -6.66 23.91 -8.83
C ARG A 80 -7.58 23.65 -7.64
N ARG A 81 -7.70 22.40 -7.20
CA ARG A 81 -8.57 22.01 -6.08
C ARG A 81 -7.98 22.38 -4.72
N HIS A 82 -6.66 22.39 -4.60
CA HIS A 82 -5.94 22.60 -3.34
C HIS A 82 -4.99 23.80 -3.42
N ARG A 83 -5.34 24.82 -4.19
CA ARG A 83 -4.44 25.92 -4.56
C ARG A 83 -3.79 26.60 -3.35
N GLU A 84 -4.58 26.89 -2.33
CA GLU A 84 -4.10 27.52 -1.09
C GLU A 84 -3.04 26.67 -0.37
N GLU A 85 -3.19 25.35 -0.40
CA GLU A 85 -2.24 24.42 0.20
C GLU A 85 -0.90 24.44 -0.55
N PHE A 86 -0.94 24.47 -1.89
CA PHE A 86 0.28 24.57 -2.73
C PHE A 86 0.97 25.93 -2.60
N GLU A 87 0.20 27.03 -2.54
CA GLU A 87 0.77 28.37 -2.32
C GLU A 87 1.43 28.47 -0.93
N SER A 88 0.89 27.77 0.08
CA SER A 88 1.49 27.69 1.43
C SER A 88 2.84 26.96 1.43
N ASP A 89 2.98 25.94 0.60
CA ASP A 89 4.25 25.22 0.37
C ASP A 89 5.22 26.00 -0.55
N GLY A 90 4.85 27.20 -0.99
CA GLY A 90 5.69 28.08 -1.79
C GLY A 90 5.59 27.89 -3.32
N TRP A 91 4.62 27.12 -3.82
CA TRP A 91 4.34 27.05 -5.26
C TRP A 91 4.03 28.45 -5.82
N ARG A 92 4.54 28.75 -7.01
CA ARG A 92 4.28 30.02 -7.70
C ARG A 92 3.94 29.80 -9.17
N GLN A 93 2.93 30.50 -9.66
CA GLN A 93 2.53 30.46 -11.07
C GLN A 93 3.62 30.99 -12.01
N SER A 94 4.56 31.78 -11.51
CA SER A 94 5.70 32.27 -12.27
C SER A 94 6.97 32.21 -11.43
N ASP A 95 7.96 31.50 -11.95
CA ASP A 95 9.28 31.34 -11.35
C ASP A 95 9.98 32.72 -11.26
N PRO A 96 10.44 33.13 -10.06
CA PRO A 96 11.20 34.36 -9.85
C PRO A 96 12.45 34.48 -10.75
N HIS A 97 13.09 33.35 -11.07
CA HIS A 97 14.33 33.29 -11.84
C HIS A 97 14.07 33.06 -13.34
N ARG A 98 12.98 32.36 -13.68
CA ARG A 98 12.57 32.10 -15.07
C ARG A 98 11.09 32.41 -15.25
N ARG A 99 10.79 33.69 -15.50
CA ARG A 99 9.43 34.28 -15.64
C ARG A 99 8.45 33.59 -16.64
N ARG A 100 8.82 32.49 -17.29
CA ARG A 100 8.01 31.76 -18.28
C ARG A 100 7.42 30.44 -17.77
N PHE A 101 7.87 29.93 -16.62
CA PHE A 101 7.42 28.64 -16.09
C PHE A 101 6.91 28.81 -14.67
N ASP A 102 6.07 27.88 -14.23
CA ASP A 102 5.70 27.79 -12.82
C ASP A 102 6.83 27.19 -12.00
N TYR A 103 6.87 27.52 -10.71
CA TYR A 103 7.89 27.07 -9.78
C TYR A 103 7.27 26.12 -8.75
N TRP A 104 7.85 24.92 -8.68
CA TRP A 104 7.48 23.86 -7.75
C TRP A 104 8.62 23.62 -6.76
N PRO A 105 8.50 24.09 -5.51
CA PRO A 105 9.39 23.70 -4.44
C PRO A 105 9.11 22.24 -4.01
N ASP A 106 10.10 21.61 -3.36
CA ASP A 106 10.03 20.19 -2.99
C ASP A 106 8.81 19.86 -2.12
N GLU A 107 8.42 20.75 -1.21
CA GLU A 107 7.21 20.58 -0.39
C GLU A 107 5.94 20.47 -1.25
N ALA A 108 5.81 21.35 -2.25
CA ALA A 108 4.70 21.32 -3.20
C ALA A 108 4.74 20.06 -4.08
N VAL A 109 5.92 19.53 -4.40
CA VAL A 109 6.06 18.25 -5.12
C VAL A 109 5.51 17.12 -4.25
N VAL A 110 5.94 17.02 -2.98
CA VAL A 110 5.43 16.01 -2.03
C VAL A 110 3.91 16.13 -1.88
N ARG A 111 3.37 17.34 -1.74
CA ARG A 111 1.91 17.57 -1.67
C ARG A 111 1.19 17.06 -2.91
N ALA A 112 1.77 17.23 -4.10
CA ALA A 112 1.22 16.66 -5.32
C ALA A 112 1.14 15.12 -5.21
N GLY A 113 2.19 14.46 -4.72
CA GLY A 113 2.20 13.02 -4.46
C GLY A 113 1.15 12.56 -3.44
N LEU A 114 0.90 13.34 -2.39
CA LEU A 114 -0.13 13.04 -1.39
C LEU A 114 -1.56 13.10 -1.95
N LEU A 115 -1.79 13.92 -2.97
CA LEU A 115 -3.11 14.21 -3.53
C LEU A 115 -3.41 13.52 -4.87
N LEU A 116 -2.41 12.86 -5.48
CA LEU A 116 -2.58 12.14 -6.74
C LEU A 116 -3.10 10.70 -6.50
N ASP A 117 -4.30 10.42 -7.04
CA ASP A 117 -4.96 9.13 -6.87
C ASP A 117 -4.48 8.02 -7.83
N ARG A 118 -3.88 8.37 -8.97
CA ARG A 118 -3.55 7.42 -10.05
C ARG A 118 -2.09 7.51 -10.47
N SER A 119 -1.19 7.24 -9.52
CA SER A 119 0.24 7.17 -9.78
C SER A 119 0.88 6.17 -8.82
N THR A 120 1.58 5.18 -9.36
CA THR A 120 2.33 4.20 -8.57
C THR A 120 3.45 4.85 -7.75
N VAL A 121 4.05 5.91 -8.29
CA VAL A 121 5.07 6.73 -7.62
C VAL A 121 4.43 7.50 -6.45
N ALA A 122 3.24 8.06 -6.65
CA ALA A 122 2.48 8.71 -5.58
C ALA A 122 2.02 7.72 -4.50
N ASP A 123 1.61 6.51 -4.89
CA ASP A 123 1.28 5.43 -3.95
C ASP A 123 2.50 5.02 -3.11
N GLN A 124 3.68 4.91 -3.74
CA GLN A 124 4.92 4.59 -3.05
C GLN A 124 5.34 5.69 -2.07
N LEU A 125 5.27 6.96 -2.50
CA LEU A 125 5.51 8.11 -1.64
C LEU A 125 4.57 8.11 -0.44
N ARG A 126 3.27 7.91 -0.66
CA ARG A 126 2.29 7.81 0.42
C ARG A 126 2.65 6.67 1.38
N HIS A 127 3.00 5.50 0.86
CA HIS A 127 3.38 4.36 1.70
C HIS A 127 4.59 4.66 2.60
N LEU A 128 5.63 5.31 2.06
CA LEU A 128 6.81 5.73 2.83
C LEU A 128 6.47 6.74 3.94
N LEU A 129 5.51 7.63 3.67
CA LEU A 129 4.95 8.59 4.64
C LEU A 129 3.90 7.98 5.59
N GLY A 130 3.78 6.64 5.63
CA GLY A 130 2.81 5.94 6.48
C GLY A 130 1.36 6.17 6.07
N GLN A 131 1.12 6.63 4.84
CA GLN A 131 -0.21 6.80 4.25
C GLN A 131 -0.49 5.69 3.22
N GLY A 132 -1.50 4.86 3.47
CA GLY A 132 -1.92 3.85 2.49
C GLY A 132 -1.08 2.57 2.49
N THR A 133 -1.42 1.68 1.57
CA THR A 133 -0.86 0.33 1.47
C THR A 133 0.30 0.28 0.47
N VAL A 134 1.17 -0.73 0.59
CA VAL A 134 2.26 -0.97 -0.37
C VAL A 134 1.68 -1.00 -1.79
N PRO A 135 2.16 -0.16 -2.73
CA PRO A 135 1.68 -0.18 -4.11
C PRO A 135 1.95 -1.54 -4.76
N LEU A 136 0.88 -2.15 -5.28
CA LEU A 136 0.98 -3.35 -6.10
C LEU A 136 1.24 -2.92 -7.55
N VAL A 137 2.47 -3.11 -8.02
CA VAL A 137 2.84 -2.83 -9.41
C VAL A 137 2.63 -4.08 -10.26
N TYR A 138 1.74 -3.96 -11.24
CA TYR A 138 1.52 -4.99 -12.26
C TYR A 138 2.24 -4.61 -13.54
N SER A 139 2.82 -5.60 -14.23
CA SER A 139 3.48 -5.41 -15.52
C SER A 139 2.96 -6.44 -16.52
N LEU A 140 2.65 -5.98 -17.73
CA LEU A 140 2.29 -6.80 -18.89
C LEU A 140 3.41 -6.81 -19.94
N SER A 141 4.65 -6.51 -19.54
CA SER A 141 5.80 -6.63 -20.44
C SER A 141 6.01 -8.09 -20.86
N ASP A 142 6.54 -8.31 -22.07
CA ASP A 142 6.85 -9.66 -22.57
C ASP A 142 7.78 -10.43 -21.63
N ALA A 143 8.74 -9.73 -21.01
CA ALA A 143 9.63 -10.30 -20.01
C ALA A 143 8.84 -10.83 -18.79
N ARG A 144 7.88 -10.05 -18.30
CA ARG A 144 7.01 -10.46 -17.18
C ARG A 144 6.09 -11.60 -17.57
N ILE A 145 5.48 -11.56 -18.76
CA ILE A 145 4.62 -12.63 -19.27
C ILE A 145 5.40 -13.95 -19.36
N ASN A 146 6.62 -13.92 -19.92
CA ASN A 146 7.48 -15.08 -20.01
C ASN A 146 7.90 -15.62 -18.63
N GLN A 147 8.13 -14.74 -17.66
CA GLN A 147 8.38 -15.13 -16.27
C GLN A 147 7.16 -15.84 -15.67
N CYS A 148 5.95 -15.29 -15.82
CA CYS A 148 4.72 -15.92 -15.36
C CYS A 148 4.47 -17.28 -16.04
N HIS A 149 4.79 -17.41 -17.33
CA HIS A 149 4.69 -18.69 -18.03
C HIS A 149 5.65 -19.75 -17.47
N ARG A 150 6.90 -19.38 -17.14
CA ARG A 150 7.84 -20.29 -16.45
C ARG A 150 7.32 -20.71 -15.08
N LEU A 151 6.78 -19.76 -14.30
CA LEU A 151 6.16 -20.03 -13.00
C LEU A 151 4.98 -21.00 -13.12
N TYR A 152 4.13 -20.81 -14.13
CA TYR A 152 3.00 -21.70 -14.41
C TYR A 152 3.47 -23.13 -14.73
N ARG A 153 4.49 -23.29 -15.58
CA ARG A 153 5.08 -24.61 -15.86
C ARG A 153 5.71 -25.23 -14.63
N LYS A 154 6.35 -24.44 -13.77
CA LYS A 154 6.90 -24.90 -12.48
C LYS A 154 5.77 -25.37 -11.56
N ALA A 155 4.66 -24.65 -11.48
CA ALA A 155 3.48 -25.04 -10.71
C ALA A 155 2.89 -26.37 -11.21
N LEU A 156 2.72 -26.55 -12.52
CA LEU A 156 2.30 -27.82 -13.10
C LEU A 156 3.29 -28.96 -12.80
N GLY A 157 4.59 -28.68 -12.86
CA GLY A 157 5.64 -29.62 -12.46
C GLY A 157 5.51 -30.06 -11.01
N VAL A 158 5.29 -29.11 -10.09
CA VAL A 158 5.05 -29.40 -8.67
C VAL A 158 3.81 -30.28 -8.48
N VAL A 159 2.70 -30.00 -9.17
CA VAL A 159 1.49 -30.84 -9.11
C VAL A 159 1.78 -32.27 -9.58
N GLY A 160 2.53 -32.44 -10.67
CA GLY A 160 2.97 -33.76 -11.14
C GLY A 160 3.90 -34.46 -10.15
N ASP A 161 4.91 -33.74 -9.64
CA ASP A 161 5.88 -34.29 -8.69
C ASP A 161 5.25 -34.67 -7.34
N VAL A 162 4.16 -34.02 -6.91
CA VAL A 162 3.37 -34.46 -5.74
C VAL A 162 2.76 -35.85 -5.95
N HIS A 163 2.47 -36.23 -7.19
CA HIS A 163 1.98 -37.57 -7.52
C HIS A 163 3.11 -38.60 -7.70
N ASP A 164 4.24 -38.18 -8.27
CA ASP A 164 5.25 -39.11 -8.78
C ASP A 164 6.56 -39.17 -7.95
N ARG A 165 6.86 -38.17 -7.11
CA ARG A 165 8.11 -38.10 -6.31
C ARG A 165 7.91 -38.30 -4.82
N SER A 166 9.01 -38.54 -4.10
CA SER A 166 9.01 -38.51 -2.64
C SER A 166 8.74 -37.08 -2.14
N PRO A 167 7.89 -36.88 -1.12
CA PRO A 167 7.59 -35.55 -0.58
C PRO A 167 8.84 -34.77 -0.12
N ASP A 168 9.88 -35.49 0.33
CA ASP A 168 11.13 -34.91 0.83
C ASP A 168 11.97 -34.25 -0.28
N GLU A 169 12.06 -34.89 -1.45
CA GLU A 169 12.78 -34.34 -2.61
C GLU A 169 12.12 -33.07 -3.16
N LEU A 170 10.78 -33.08 -3.24
CA LEU A 170 10.01 -31.91 -3.62
C LEU A 170 10.24 -30.77 -2.63
N TRP A 171 10.27 -31.08 -1.32
CA TRP A 171 10.54 -30.07 -0.31
C TRP A 171 11.95 -29.48 -0.41
N HIS A 172 12.98 -30.29 -0.58
CA HIS A 172 14.33 -29.76 -0.73
C HIS A 172 14.45 -28.79 -1.91
N SER A 173 13.76 -29.07 -3.03
CA SER A 173 13.68 -28.16 -4.18
C SER A 173 12.98 -26.83 -3.84
N LEU A 174 11.88 -26.89 -3.10
CA LEU A 174 11.15 -25.69 -2.66
C LEU A 174 11.94 -24.85 -1.65
N GLN A 175 12.71 -25.46 -0.75
CA GLN A 175 13.57 -24.74 0.20
C GLN A 175 14.70 -23.95 -0.48
N GLN A 176 15.13 -24.38 -1.66
CA GLN A 176 16.15 -23.69 -2.46
C GLN A 176 15.56 -22.57 -3.34
N THR A 177 14.23 -22.47 -3.42
CA THR A 177 13.55 -21.41 -4.19
C THR A 177 13.52 -20.12 -3.39
N ASP A 178 13.74 -18.97 -4.04
CA ASP A 178 13.71 -17.69 -3.35
C ASP A 178 12.31 -17.35 -2.81
N ARG A 179 12.25 -16.50 -1.78
CA ARG A 179 10.99 -16.18 -1.09
C ARG A 179 9.93 -15.61 -2.03
N TYR A 180 10.32 -14.74 -2.97
CA TYR A 180 9.37 -14.09 -3.87
C TYR A 180 8.84 -15.09 -4.90
N GLU A 181 9.72 -15.92 -5.47
CA GLU A 181 9.35 -16.98 -6.40
C GLU A 181 8.47 -18.03 -5.72
N LEU A 182 8.74 -18.39 -4.46
CA LEU A 182 7.91 -19.30 -3.68
C LEU A 182 6.51 -18.71 -3.42
N MET A 183 6.41 -17.43 -3.06
CA MET A 183 5.11 -16.75 -2.95
C MET A 183 4.35 -16.75 -4.28
N ALA A 184 5.03 -16.44 -5.38
CA ALA A 184 4.43 -16.44 -6.71
C ALA A 184 3.97 -17.86 -7.13
N LEU A 185 4.75 -18.88 -6.78
CA LEU A 185 4.44 -20.29 -7.03
C LEU A 185 3.20 -20.74 -6.24
N VAL A 186 3.06 -20.32 -4.98
CA VAL A 186 1.86 -20.60 -4.17
C VAL A 186 0.61 -19.99 -4.80
N VAL A 187 0.70 -18.75 -5.29
CA VAL A 187 -0.41 -18.10 -6.01
C VAL A 187 -0.75 -18.84 -7.30
N ALA A 188 0.27 -19.25 -8.07
CA ALA A 188 0.06 -20.03 -9.29
C ALA A 188 -0.59 -21.40 -9.01
N LEU A 189 -0.17 -22.11 -7.96
CA LEU A 189 -0.76 -23.37 -7.53
C LEU A 189 -2.22 -23.20 -7.07
N ALA A 190 -2.51 -22.13 -6.33
CA ALA A 190 -3.88 -21.83 -5.91
C ALA A 190 -4.79 -21.56 -7.12
N ALA A 191 -4.30 -20.87 -8.14
CA ALA A 191 -5.03 -20.59 -9.37
C ALA A 191 -5.29 -21.84 -10.25
N LEU A 192 -4.56 -22.95 -10.01
CA LEU A 192 -4.79 -24.24 -10.68
C LEU A 192 -5.92 -25.06 -10.02
N ILE A 193 -6.37 -24.66 -8.82
CA ILE A 193 -7.47 -25.33 -8.13
C ILE A 193 -8.78 -24.85 -8.74
N ASP A 194 -9.48 -25.75 -9.43
CA ASP A 194 -10.82 -25.48 -9.96
C ASP A 194 -11.82 -25.41 -8.79
N ASP A 195 -12.33 -24.21 -8.50
CA ASP A 195 -13.31 -23.96 -7.44
C ASP A 195 -14.61 -24.78 -7.64
N GLU A 196 -14.91 -25.19 -8.88
CA GLU A 196 -16.14 -25.91 -9.21
C GLU A 196 -16.05 -27.44 -9.01
N LYS A 197 -14.85 -28.00 -8.74
CA LYS A 197 -14.67 -29.46 -8.60
C LYS A 197 -13.97 -29.84 -7.29
N PRO A 198 -14.72 -30.07 -6.20
CA PRO A 198 -14.12 -30.36 -4.90
C PRO A 198 -13.88 -31.87 -4.74
N SER A 199 -12.62 -32.29 -4.63
CA SER A 199 -12.18 -32.93 -3.37
C SER A 199 -10.66 -33.11 -3.28
N PRO A 200 -9.89 -32.03 -3.13
CA PRO A 200 -8.47 -32.10 -2.72
C PRO A 200 -8.27 -32.99 -1.47
N GLY A 201 -9.27 -33.01 -0.59
CA GLY A 201 -9.30 -33.84 0.61
C GLY A 201 -9.30 -35.36 0.37
N GLY A 202 -9.73 -35.84 -0.80
CA GLY A 202 -9.78 -37.28 -1.10
C GLY A 202 -8.39 -37.92 -1.15
N TRP A 203 -7.42 -37.24 -1.77
CA TRP A 203 -6.04 -37.69 -1.80
C TRP A 203 -5.36 -37.58 -0.43
N LEU A 204 -5.53 -36.45 0.28
CA LEU A 204 -5.01 -36.27 1.64
C LEU A 204 -5.53 -37.32 2.62
N ARG A 205 -6.79 -37.74 2.42
CA ARG A 205 -7.40 -38.84 3.19
C ARG A 205 -6.69 -40.17 2.94
N ARG A 206 -6.37 -40.50 1.68
CA ARG A 206 -5.63 -41.73 1.32
C ARG A 206 -4.19 -41.72 1.82
N LEU A 207 -3.50 -40.57 1.74
CA LEU A 207 -2.12 -40.40 2.22
C LEU A 207 -2.00 -40.70 3.73
N SER A 208 -3.02 -40.36 4.50
CA SER A 208 -3.02 -40.54 5.96
C SER A 208 -3.13 -42.00 6.44
N THR A 209 -3.30 -42.97 5.54
CA THR A 209 -3.48 -44.40 5.85
C THR A 209 -2.42 -45.28 5.15
N PRO A 210 -1.24 -45.49 5.77
CA PRO A 210 -0.13 -46.23 5.14
C PRO A 210 -0.42 -47.71 4.86
N THR A 211 -1.43 -48.30 5.51
CA THR A 211 -1.70 -49.75 5.46
C THR A 211 -3.04 -50.14 4.83
N GLY A 212 -3.80 -49.18 4.28
CA GLY A 212 -5.07 -49.46 3.55
C GLY A 212 -6.21 -50.09 4.36
N LYS A 213 -6.02 -50.38 5.66
CA LYS A 213 -6.98 -51.17 6.48
C LYS A 213 -7.98 -50.36 7.31
N ARG A 214 -7.90 -49.02 7.35
CA ARG A 214 -8.86 -48.19 8.10
C ARG A 214 -9.64 -47.29 7.15
N LYS A 215 -10.98 -47.30 7.31
CA LYS A 215 -11.92 -46.42 6.58
C LYS A 215 -11.81 -44.95 7.00
N ASP A 216 -11.04 -44.65 8.05
CA ASP A 216 -10.98 -43.32 8.68
C ASP A 216 -9.69 -42.58 8.34
N GLY A 217 -9.44 -42.34 7.05
CA GLY A 217 -8.40 -41.39 6.67
C GLY A 217 -8.76 -39.98 7.16
N SER A 218 -7.76 -39.19 7.54
CA SER A 218 -7.92 -37.82 8.01
C SER A 218 -7.15 -36.86 7.11
N ILE A 219 -7.86 -35.89 6.54
CA ILE A 219 -7.28 -34.81 5.74
C ILE A 219 -6.20 -34.07 6.54
N ARG A 220 -6.46 -33.81 7.83
CA ARG A 220 -5.51 -33.13 8.73
C ARG A 220 -4.23 -33.93 8.94
N ARG A 221 -4.33 -35.25 9.05
CA ARG A 221 -3.18 -36.14 9.18
C ARG A 221 -2.39 -36.24 7.86
N GLY A 222 -3.09 -36.27 6.73
CA GLY A 222 -2.47 -36.18 5.41
C GLY A 222 -1.70 -34.87 5.22
N LEU A 223 -2.29 -33.73 5.62
CA LEU A 223 -1.62 -32.43 5.61
C LEU A 223 -0.40 -32.38 6.53
N ALA A 224 -0.49 -32.95 7.73
CA ALA A 224 0.63 -33.01 8.67
C ALA A 224 1.82 -33.83 8.14
N LEU A 225 1.60 -34.76 7.21
CA LEU A 225 2.67 -35.52 6.54
C LEU A 225 3.35 -34.72 5.41
N LEU A 226 2.78 -33.59 5.00
CA LEU A 226 3.27 -32.76 3.88
C LEU A 226 3.83 -31.41 4.33
N ILE A 227 3.41 -30.92 5.50
CA ILE A 227 3.82 -29.63 6.05
C ILE A 227 4.94 -29.86 7.07
N PRO A 228 6.21 -29.56 6.74
CA PRO A 228 7.33 -29.73 7.65
C PRO A 228 7.25 -28.67 8.76
N MET A 229 7.82 -29.02 9.90
CA MET A 229 7.96 -28.08 11.00
C MET A 229 8.96 -26.98 10.64
N ARG A 230 8.61 -25.75 11.00
CA ARG A 230 9.46 -24.58 10.79
C ARG A 230 10.80 -24.77 11.52
N GLN A 231 11.89 -24.73 10.77
CA GLN A 231 13.23 -24.62 11.33
C GLN A 231 13.49 -23.15 11.67
N ASN A 232 14.00 -22.86 12.86
CA ASN A 232 14.28 -21.50 13.33
C ASN A 232 15.42 -20.86 12.52
N THR A 233 15.11 -20.29 11.35
CA THR A 233 16.01 -19.38 10.64
C THR A 233 15.40 -17.98 10.60
N ASP A 234 16.20 -17.04 11.06
CA ASP A 234 15.85 -15.76 11.68
C ASP A 234 15.17 -14.75 10.72
N GLU A 235 13.90 -14.42 10.97
CA GLU A 235 13.10 -13.43 10.24
C GLU A 235 13.42 -11.96 10.60
N ARG A 236 14.35 -11.72 11.54
CA ARG A 236 14.61 -10.39 12.13
C ARG A 236 15.27 -9.34 11.22
N ARG A 237 15.45 -9.60 9.92
CA ARG A 237 16.22 -8.72 9.00
C ARG A 237 15.41 -8.01 7.90
N GLN A 238 14.10 -7.85 8.04
CA GLN A 238 13.34 -6.99 7.11
C GLN A 238 12.92 -5.66 7.77
N PRO A 239 13.29 -4.51 7.19
CA PRO A 239 12.87 -3.21 7.71
C PRO A 239 11.35 -3.02 7.59
N ARG A 240 10.78 -2.35 8.59
CA ARG A 240 9.34 -2.18 8.82
C ARG A 240 8.80 -0.92 8.13
N PRO A 241 7.49 -0.84 7.86
CA PRO A 241 6.87 0.40 7.36
C PRO A 241 6.99 1.53 8.40
N GLY A 242 7.15 2.78 7.93
CA GLY A 242 7.22 3.98 8.78
C GLY A 242 8.62 4.58 8.99
N VAL A 243 9.68 3.98 8.43
CA VAL A 243 11.09 4.39 8.67
C VAL A 243 11.33 5.88 8.44
N ALA A 244 10.76 6.47 7.39
CA ALA A 244 10.97 7.90 7.10
C ALA A 244 10.33 8.81 8.15
N LEU A 245 9.17 8.41 8.71
CA LEU A 245 8.50 9.15 9.78
C LEU A 245 9.31 9.06 11.08
N ASP A 246 9.78 7.85 11.41
CA ASP A 246 10.60 7.60 12.60
C ASP A 246 11.94 8.36 12.55
N CYS A 247 12.57 8.42 11.37
CA CYS A 247 13.80 9.19 11.16
C CYS A 247 13.59 10.71 11.30
N ALA A 248 12.45 11.22 10.79
CA ALA A 248 12.11 12.63 10.91
C ALA A 248 11.81 13.04 12.37
N GLU A 249 11.08 12.20 13.12
CA GLU A 249 10.81 12.42 14.55
C GLU A 249 12.11 12.39 15.37
N ALA A 250 13.01 11.44 15.10
CA ALA A 250 14.31 11.36 15.78
C ALA A 250 15.24 12.56 15.50
N ALA A 251 15.17 13.14 14.30
CA ALA A 251 15.94 14.33 13.95
C ALA A 251 15.44 15.59 14.67
N VAL A 252 14.12 15.71 14.86
CA VAL A 252 13.50 16.81 15.61
C VAL A 252 13.85 16.72 17.10
N ASP A 253 13.78 15.53 17.70
CA ASP A 253 14.14 15.34 19.12
C ASP A 253 15.63 15.63 19.41
N SER A 254 16.52 15.29 18.47
CA SER A 254 17.95 15.59 18.58
C SER A 254 18.25 17.09 18.48
N ALA A 255 17.48 17.83 17.67
CA ALA A 255 17.63 19.28 17.50
C ALA A 255 17.06 20.09 18.67
N VAL A 256 16.12 19.54 19.45
CA VAL A 256 15.54 20.19 20.65
C VAL A 256 16.37 19.91 21.91
N ALA A 257 17.25 18.90 21.88
CA ALA A 257 18.12 18.52 22.98
C ALA A 257 19.51 19.21 22.99
N GLN A 258 19.79 20.10 22.03
CA GLN A 258 21.02 20.92 21.95
C GLN A 258 20.71 22.38 22.26
#